data_AF-A0A7H4PQC5-F1
#
_entry.id   AF-A0A7H4PQC5-F1
#
_cell.length_a   1.000
_cell.length_b   1.000
_cell.length_c   1.000
_cell.angle_alpha   90.00
_cell.angle_beta   90.00
_cell.angle_gamma   90.00
#
_symmetry.space_group_name_H-M   'P 1'
#
loop_
_entity.id
_entity.type
_entity.pdbx_description
1 polymer ?
#
loop_
_entity_poly.entity_id
_entity_poly.type
_entity_poly.pdbx_seq_one_letter_code
_entity_poly.pdbx_strand_id
1 'polypeptide(L)'
;MGNYSQAFWLARTGLNKNGAGAIYRVLERERKYPEQSLLPISSVFLEAWKNADATMEMEECERQTLGYIIEAEPFLSLIDLMFTGLRRQSQQSLDDFALFWQRNGLTTQSLPQLSMRLERNNELIASLSGTPNRRFRQLLALASGPSLEAQVRGLLAYHRGLMEARGQFPWIMFEGNIISLQTPPVAIDLERKSSDWVNHYYIPQFRHLLNGLWGGEV
;
A
#
# COMPACT_ATOMS: atom_id res chain seq x y z
N MET A 1 38.41 2.93 -4.91
CA MET A 1 37.78 3.87 -3.95
C MET A 1 36.28 3.63 -3.78
N GLY A 2 35.50 3.40 -4.86
CA GLY A 2 34.05 3.15 -4.78
C GLY A 2 33.62 2.00 -3.87
N ASN A 3 34.23 0.81 -4.00
CA ASN A 3 33.85 -0.38 -3.20
C ASN A 3 34.07 -0.20 -1.68
N TYR A 4 35.12 0.53 -1.27
CA TYR A 4 35.38 0.80 0.14
C TYR A 4 34.37 1.78 0.74
N SER A 5 33.94 2.78 -0.03
CA SER A 5 32.87 3.71 0.36
C SER A 5 31.53 3.00 0.48
N GLN A 6 31.18 2.14 -0.48
CA GLN A 6 29.98 1.31 -0.44
C GLN A 6 29.95 0.41 0.80
N ALA A 7 31.03 -0.35 1.04
CA ALA A 7 31.12 -1.25 2.19
C ALA A 7 31.01 -0.49 3.52
N PHE A 8 31.65 0.68 3.62
CA PHE A 8 31.54 1.56 4.78
C PHE A 8 30.08 1.98 5.04
N TRP A 9 29.39 2.48 4.01
CA TRP A 9 28.00 2.95 4.16
C TRP A 9 27.02 1.82 4.45
N LEU A 10 27.16 0.65 3.81
CA LEU A 10 26.36 -0.53 4.13
C LEU A 10 26.56 -0.97 5.58
N ALA A 11 27.81 -1.02 6.05
CA ALA A 11 28.10 -1.37 7.44
C ALA A 11 27.51 -0.34 8.44
N ARG A 12 27.53 0.96 8.09
CA ARG A 12 27.04 2.03 8.94
C ARG A 12 25.52 2.15 8.99
N THR A 13 24.84 1.86 7.88
CA THR A 13 23.38 2.02 7.73
C THR A 13 22.61 0.74 7.98
N GLY A 14 23.25 -0.43 7.83
CA GLY A 14 22.59 -1.73 7.95
C GLY A 14 21.66 -2.06 6.77
N LEU A 15 21.73 -1.32 5.65
CA LEU A 15 20.87 -1.55 4.48
C LEU A 15 21.02 -2.94 3.85
N ASN A 16 22.12 -3.64 4.12
CA ASN A 16 22.37 -5.00 3.66
C ASN A 16 22.03 -6.09 4.70
N LYS A 17 21.36 -5.74 5.81
CA LYS A 17 21.00 -6.66 6.91
C LYS A 17 19.49 -6.76 7.07
N ASN A 18 19.03 -7.89 7.63
CA ASN A 18 17.62 -8.12 7.98
C ASN A 18 16.64 -7.81 6.82
N GLY A 19 15.45 -7.29 7.09
CA GLY A 19 14.43 -7.04 6.06
C GLY A 19 14.92 -6.13 4.94
N ALA A 20 15.63 -5.05 5.29
CA ALA A 20 16.25 -4.14 4.33
C ALA A 20 17.27 -4.85 3.43
N GLY A 21 18.09 -5.73 4.01
CA GLY A 21 19.09 -6.54 3.32
C GLY A 21 18.50 -7.53 2.32
N ALA A 22 17.36 -8.13 2.64
CA ALA A 22 16.67 -9.02 1.70
C ALA A 22 16.12 -8.25 0.49
N ILE A 23 15.52 -7.08 0.72
CA ILE A 23 15.09 -6.20 -0.37
C ILE A 23 16.30 -5.73 -1.18
N TYR A 24 17.38 -5.29 -0.53
CA TYR A 24 18.64 -4.90 -1.17
C TYR A 24 19.15 -5.98 -2.13
N ARG A 25 19.14 -7.26 -1.73
CA ARG A 25 19.59 -8.37 -2.58
C ARG A 25 18.72 -8.64 -3.79
N VAL A 26 17.41 -8.41 -3.67
CA VAL A 26 16.50 -8.49 -4.83
C VAL A 26 16.85 -7.37 -5.81
N LEU A 27 16.99 -6.13 -5.33
CA LEU A 27 17.35 -4.98 -6.18
C LEU A 27 18.77 -5.08 -6.76
N GLU A 28 19.72 -5.65 -6.02
CA GLU A 28 21.08 -5.90 -6.52
C GLU A 28 21.07 -6.91 -7.66
N ARG A 29 20.18 -7.91 -7.62
CA ARG A 29 19.99 -8.85 -8.74
C ARG A 29 19.39 -8.16 -9.96
N GLU A 30 18.37 -7.31 -9.79
CA GLU A 30 17.84 -6.49 -10.90
C GLU A 30 18.96 -5.71 -11.60
N ARG A 31 19.84 -5.07 -10.82
CA ARG A 31 20.98 -4.32 -11.35
C ARG A 31 22.01 -5.20 -12.06
N LYS A 32 22.31 -6.39 -11.53
CA LYS A 32 23.28 -7.33 -12.14
C LYS A 32 22.80 -7.89 -13.48
N TYR A 33 21.48 -7.95 -13.69
CA TYR A 33 20.85 -8.49 -14.89
C TYR A 33 19.88 -7.46 -15.52
N PRO A 34 20.39 -6.34 -16.06
CA PRO A 34 19.57 -5.21 -16.52
C PRO A 34 18.72 -5.53 -17.75
N GLU A 35 19.04 -6.61 -18.47
CA GLU A 35 18.26 -7.14 -19.60
C GLU A 35 16.88 -7.65 -19.15
N GLN A 36 16.68 -7.87 -17.84
CA GLN A 36 15.40 -8.26 -17.26
C GLN A 36 14.61 -7.02 -16.85
N SER A 37 13.31 -7.01 -17.17
CA SER A 37 12.40 -5.96 -16.73
C SER A 37 12.41 -5.84 -15.20
N LEU A 38 12.36 -4.60 -14.70
CA LEU A 38 12.23 -4.33 -13.27
C LEU A 38 11.02 -5.07 -12.70
N LEU A 39 11.21 -5.67 -11.52
CA LEU A 39 10.13 -6.39 -10.86
C LEU A 39 9.05 -5.39 -10.41
N PRO A 40 7.77 -5.77 -10.51
CA PRO A 40 6.70 -5.12 -9.78
C PRO A 40 7.03 -5.07 -8.29
N ILE A 41 6.56 -4.03 -7.61
CA ILE A 41 6.92 -3.75 -6.23
C ILE A 41 6.50 -4.87 -5.29
N SER A 42 5.29 -5.38 -5.47
CA SER A 42 4.80 -6.55 -4.74
C SER A 42 5.71 -7.77 -4.90
N SER A 43 6.24 -7.99 -6.11
CA SER A 43 7.19 -9.07 -6.40
C SER A 43 8.53 -8.86 -5.68
N VAL A 44 9.01 -7.62 -5.55
CA VAL A 44 10.24 -7.34 -4.79
C VAL A 44 10.09 -7.77 -3.33
N PHE A 45 8.99 -7.40 -2.67
CA PHE A 45 8.72 -7.82 -1.29
C PHE A 45 8.53 -9.33 -1.18
N LEU A 46 7.79 -9.94 -2.11
CA LEU A 46 7.56 -11.38 -2.10
C LEU A 46 8.86 -12.18 -2.30
N GLU A 47 9.73 -11.74 -3.21
CA GLU A 47 11.04 -12.36 -3.41
C GLU A 47 11.96 -12.14 -2.21
N ALA A 48 11.95 -10.96 -1.59
CA ALA A 48 12.72 -10.70 -0.38
C ALA A 48 12.28 -11.64 0.76
N TRP A 49 10.97 -11.80 0.95
CA TRP A 49 10.40 -12.69 1.96
C TRP A 49 10.70 -14.17 1.67
N LYS A 50 10.58 -14.63 0.41
CA LYS A 50 10.88 -16.02 0.02
C LYS A 50 12.36 -16.38 0.19
N ASN A 51 13.25 -15.44 -0.13
CA ASN A 51 14.69 -15.69 -0.10
C ASN A 51 15.31 -15.44 1.29
N ALA A 52 14.52 -15.03 2.29
CA ALA A 52 14.99 -14.81 3.66
C ALA A 52 15.66 -16.07 4.24
N ASP A 53 15.05 -17.25 4.05
CA ASP A 53 15.58 -18.53 4.56
C ASP A 53 16.88 -18.97 3.89
N ALA A 54 16.99 -18.77 2.58
CA ALA A 54 18.14 -19.20 1.80
C ALA A 54 19.44 -18.49 2.22
N THR A 55 19.32 -17.37 2.94
CA THR A 55 20.46 -16.56 3.35
C THR A 55 20.75 -16.64 4.85
N MET A 56 19.83 -17.17 5.68
CA MET A 56 19.95 -17.24 7.16
C MET A 56 20.36 -15.92 7.84
N GLU A 57 20.13 -14.78 7.18
CA GLU A 57 20.62 -13.45 7.58
C GLU A 57 19.50 -12.51 8.04
N MET A 58 18.28 -13.03 8.19
CA MET A 58 17.12 -12.26 8.62
C MET A 58 16.55 -12.84 9.90
N GLU A 59 16.36 -11.98 10.89
CA GLU A 59 15.61 -12.30 12.10
C GLU A 59 14.14 -12.62 11.78
N GLU A 60 13.56 -13.58 12.51
CA GLU A 60 12.19 -14.04 12.25
C GLU A 60 11.15 -12.90 12.39
N CYS A 61 11.36 -11.96 13.32
CA CYS A 61 10.48 -10.81 13.50
C CYS A 61 10.47 -9.87 12.26
N GLU A 62 11.61 -9.72 11.58
CA GLU A 62 11.75 -8.93 10.36
C GLU A 62 11.07 -9.62 9.18
N ARG A 63 11.21 -10.95 9.12
CA ARG A 63 10.50 -11.78 8.14
C ARG A 63 8.99 -11.68 8.30
N GLN A 64 8.50 -11.79 9.54
CA GLN A 64 7.09 -11.62 9.86
C GLN A 64 6.60 -10.23 9.44
N THR A 65 7.39 -9.19 9.71
CA THR A 65 7.07 -7.81 9.30
C THR A 65 6.90 -7.68 7.78
N LEU A 66 7.81 -8.27 6.99
CA LEU A 66 7.64 -8.34 5.52
C LEU A 66 6.36 -9.09 5.12
N GLY A 67 6.07 -10.20 5.81
CA GLY A 67 4.82 -10.94 5.63
C GLY A 67 3.58 -10.07 5.88
N TYR A 68 3.58 -9.29 6.96
CA TYR A 68 2.48 -8.38 7.28
C TYR A 68 2.27 -7.29 6.22
N ILE A 69 3.35 -6.74 5.66
CA ILE A 69 3.27 -5.78 4.55
C ILE A 69 2.62 -6.46 3.32
N ILE A 70 3.11 -7.63 2.93
CA ILE A 70 2.59 -8.37 1.77
C ILE A 70 1.09 -8.67 1.92
N GLU A 71 0.64 -8.98 3.14
CA GLU A 71 -0.78 -9.26 3.40
C GLU A 71 -1.64 -8.01 3.47
N ALA A 72 -1.18 -6.93 4.10
CA ALA A 72 -1.96 -5.72 4.31
C ALA A 72 -2.05 -4.81 3.07
N GLU A 73 -1.01 -4.75 2.24
CA GLU A 73 -0.92 -3.81 1.12
C GLU A 73 -2.08 -3.94 0.11
N PRO A 74 -2.50 -5.13 -0.34
CA PRO A 74 -3.65 -5.27 -1.23
C PRO A 74 -4.92 -4.62 -0.68
N PHE A 75 -5.15 -4.77 0.64
CA PHE A 75 -6.31 -4.16 1.31
C PHE A 75 -6.22 -2.64 1.35
N LEU A 76 -5.08 -2.10 1.78
CA LEU A 76 -4.84 -0.65 1.83
C LEU A 76 -4.97 -0.02 0.44
N SER A 77 -4.51 -0.73 -0.59
CA SER A 77 -4.58 -0.31 -1.98
C SER A 77 -6.00 -0.22 -2.51
N LEU A 78 -6.87 -1.17 -2.14
CA LEU A 78 -8.28 -1.11 -2.51
C LEU A 78 -9.04 -0.01 -1.76
N ILE A 79 -8.71 0.24 -0.49
CA ILE A 79 -9.27 1.37 0.27
C ILE A 79 -8.89 2.70 -0.39
N ASP A 80 -7.62 2.85 -0.77
CA ASP A 80 -7.13 4.03 -1.48
C ASP A 80 -7.78 4.18 -2.87
N LEU A 81 -7.94 3.09 -3.62
CA LEU A 81 -8.64 3.11 -4.90
C LEU A 81 -10.11 3.53 -4.74
N MET A 82 -10.79 3.05 -3.69
CA MET A 82 -12.15 3.48 -3.37
C MET A 82 -12.18 4.98 -3.09
N PHE A 83 -11.28 5.49 -2.24
CA PHE A 83 -11.23 6.92 -1.93
C PHE A 83 -10.89 7.78 -3.15
N THR A 84 -9.95 7.36 -3.98
CA THR A 84 -9.57 8.03 -5.23
C THR A 84 -10.73 8.03 -6.21
N GLY A 85 -11.42 6.90 -6.37
CA GLY A 85 -12.60 6.78 -7.20
C GLY A 85 -13.75 7.69 -6.77
N LEU A 86 -13.89 7.96 -5.46
CA LEU A 86 -14.86 8.93 -4.94
C LEU A 86 -14.47 10.39 -5.23
N ARG A 87 -13.17 10.67 -5.44
CA ARG A 87 -12.63 12.02 -5.71
C ARG A 87 -12.42 12.34 -7.19
N ARG A 88 -12.78 11.41 -8.09
CA ARG A 88 -12.47 11.53 -9.52
C ARG A 88 -13.29 12.56 -10.29
N GLN A 89 -14.45 12.93 -9.75
CA GLN A 89 -15.43 13.79 -10.38
C GLN A 89 -15.98 14.75 -9.32
N SER A 90 -16.34 15.97 -9.74
CA SER A 90 -16.95 16.96 -8.84
C SER A 90 -18.29 16.48 -8.29
N GLN A 91 -19.02 15.69 -9.07
CA GLN A 91 -20.29 15.08 -8.68
C GLN A 91 -20.44 13.74 -9.42
N GLN A 92 -20.92 12.71 -8.72
CA GLN A 92 -21.20 11.39 -9.28
C GLN A 92 -22.31 10.70 -8.47
N SER A 93 -23.04 9.79 -9.08
CA SER A 93 -23.96 8.91 -8.33
C SER A 93 -23.22 7.72 -7.71
N LEU A 94 -23.85 7.03 -6.76
CA LEU A 94 -23.35 5.75 -6.27
C LEU A 94 -23.30 4.70 -7.39
N ASP A 95 -24.25 4.74 -8.33
CA ASP A 95 -24.29 3.82 -9.48
C ASP A 95 -23.11 4.06 -10.43
N ASP A 96 -22.78 5.32 -10.70
CA ASP A 96 -21.57 5.68 -11.46
C ASP A 96 -20.31 5.19 -10.74
N PHE A 97 -20.26 5.32 -9.42
CA PHE A 97 -19.17 4.80 -8.62
C PHE A 97 -19.11 3.26 -8.68
N ALA A 98 -20.24 2.57 -8.65
CA ALA A 98 -20.31 1.11 -8.77
C ALA A 98 -19.80 0.62 -10.13
N LEU A 99 -20.14 1.32 -11.22
CA LEU A 99 -19.61 1.02 -12.55
C LEU A 99 -18.09 1.20 -12.62
N PHE A 100 -17.55 2.24 -12.00
CA PHE A 100 -16.10 2.41 -11.87
C PHE A 100 -15.47 1.24 -11.10
N TRP A 101 -16.06 0.85 -9.98
CA TRP A 101 -15.57 -0.27 -9.18
C TRP A 101 -15.53 -1.58 -9.99
N GLN A 102 -16.60 -1.88 -10.72
CA GLN A 102 -16.68 -3.06 -11.59
C GLN A 102 -15.69 -3.02 -12.76
N ARG A 103 -15.48 -1.85 -13.39
CA ARG A 103 -14.49 -1.68 -14.47
C ARG A 103 -13.06 -1.97 -14.02
N ASN A 104 -12.78 -1.82 -12.72
CA ASN A 104 -11.50 -2.19 -12.11
C ASN A 104 -11.42 -3.69 -11.73
N GLY A 105 -12.39 -4.51 -12.16
CA GLY A 105 -12.46 -5.94 -11.87
C GLY A 105 -12.90 -6.25 -10.44
N LEU A 106 -13.52 -5.29 -9.74
CA LEU A 106 -13.86 -5.42 -8.33
C LEU A 106 -15.36 -5.62 -8.12
N THR A 107 -15.70 -6.29 -7.02
CA THR A 107 -17.08 -6.58 -6.63
C THR A 107 -17.36 -6.02 -5.24
N THR A 108 -18.62 -6.11 -4.81
CA THR A 108 -19.01 -5.78 -3.43
C THR A 108 -18.30 -6.64 -2.39
N GLN A 109 -17.78 -7.81 -2.79
CA GLN A 109 -17.08 -8.76 -1.91
C GLN A 109 -15.57 -8.54 -1.85
N SER A 110 -14.97 -7.75 -2.75
CA SER A 110 -13.51 -7.58 -2.82
C SER A 110 -12.91 -7.04 -1.53
N LEU A 111 -13.53 -6.02 -0.91
CA LEU A 111 -13.08 -5.47 0.38
C LEU A 111 -13.43 -6.39 1.58
N PRO A 112 -14.66 -6.91 1.72
CA PRO A 112 -15.01 -7.84 2.80
C PRO A 112 -14.11 -9.09 2.85
N GLN A 113 -13.77 -9.67 1.70
CA GLN A 113 -12.91 -10.86 1.65
C GLN A 113 -11.50 -10.57 2.16
N LEU A 114 -10.91 -9.43 1.77
CA LEU A 114 -9.59 -9.02 2.27
C LEU A 114 -9.65 -8.68 3.76
N SER A 115 -10.68 -7.96 4.20
CA SER A 115 -10.90 -7.61 5.61
C SER A 115 -10.95 -8.86 6.48
N MET A 116 -11.80 -9.83 6.11
CA MET A 116 -11.94 -11.10 6.83
C MET A 116 -10.63 -11.90 6.89
N ARG A 117 -9.83 -11.90 5.81
CA ARG A 117 -8.51 -12.56 5.82
C ARG A 117 -7.57 -11.89 6.83
N LEU A 118 -7.54 -10.56 6.86
CA LEU A 118 -6.67 -9.80 7.74
C LEU A 118 -7.10 -9.89 9.21
N GLU A 119 -8.40 -9.90 9.48
CA GLU A 119 -8.94 -10.08 10.84
C GLU A 119 -8.57 -11.44 11.44
N ARG A 120 -8.36 -12.48 10.60
CA ARG A 120 -7.89 -13.79 11.05
C ARG A 120 -6.40 -13.82 11.38
N ASN A 121 -5.62 -12.84 10.93
CA ASN A 121 -4.20 -12.72 11.24
C ASN A 121 -4.01 -11.93 12.54
N ASN A 122 -4.17 -12.61 13.68
CA ASN A 122 -4.03 -12.00 15.00
C ASN A 122 -2.64 -11.41 15.24
N GLU A 123 -1.59 -12.01 14.67
CA GLU A 123 -0.22 -11.54 14.85
C GLU A 123 0.03 -10.20 14.15
N LEU A 124 -0.49 -10.05 12.92
CA LEU A 124 -0.48 -8.77 12.20
C LEU A 124 -1.20 -7.68 13.01
N ILE A 125 -2.41 -7.97 13.51
CA ILE A 125 -3.17 -7.00 14.31
C ILE A 125 -2.44 -6.64 15.61
N ALA A 126 -1.80 -7.62 16.26
CA ALA A 126 -1.02 -7.40 17.47
C ALA A 126 0.29 -6.62 17.22
N SER A 127 0.86 -6.71 16.02
CA SER A 127 2.07 -5.97 15.63
C SER A 127 1.83 -4.45 15.56
N LEU A 128 0.58 -4.04 15.33
CA LEU A 128 0.19 -2.63 15.26
C LEU A 128 -0.12 -2.11 16.67
N SER A 129 0.39 -0.92 17.01
CA SER A 129 0.09 -0.24 18.27
C SER A 129 -0.41 1.19 18.05
N GLY A 130 -1.06 1.78 19.07
CA GLY A 130 -1.48 3.17 19.08
C GLY A 130 -2.38 3.58 17.90
N THR A 131 -2.05 4.71 17.27
CA THR A 131 -2.85 5.29 16.17
C THR A 131 -2.95 4.39 14.93
N PRO A 132 -1.86 3.76 14.43
CA PRO A 132 -1.93 2.78 13.35
C PRO A 132 -2.94 1.65 13.61
N ASN A 133 -2.90 1.01 14.79
CA ASN A 133 -3.83 -0.06 15.14
C ASN A 133 -5.28 0.40 15.07
N ARG A 134 -5.59 1.54 15.72
CA ARG A 134 -6.94 2.11 15.74
C ARG A 134 -7.44 2.41 14.32
N ARG A 135 -6.62 3.07 13.49
CA ARG A 135 -7.00 3.39 12.11
C ARG A 135 -7.20 2.14 11.27
N PHE A 136 -6.29 1.17 11.38
CA PHE A 136 -6.39 -0.08 10.64
C PHE A 136 -7.69 -0.84 10.98
N ARG A 137 -8.04 -0.93 12.26
CA ARG A 137 -9.31 -1.54 12.69
C ARG A 137 -10.54 -0.79 12.19
N GLN A 138 -10.51 0.55 12.15
CA GLN A 138 -11.60 1.33 11.55
C GLN A 138 -11.76 1.03 10.05
N LEU A 139 -10.64 0.88 9.32
CA LEU A 139 -10.66 0.49 7.92
C LEU A 139 -11.19 -0.93 7.71
N LEU A 140 -10.80 -1.89 8.56
CA LEU A 140 -11.35 -3.26 8.50
C LEU A 140 -12.86 -3.26 8.74
N ALA A 141 -13.32 -2.54 9.76
CA ALA A 141 -14.74 -2.46 10.10
C ALA A 141 -15.59 -1.87 8.95
N LEU A 142 -15.13 -0.79 8.30
CA LEU A 142 -15.86 -0.21 7.17
C LEU A 142 -15.81 -1.11 5.93
N ALA A 143 -14.71 -1.84 5.72
CA ALA A 143 -14.55 -2.75 4.59
C ALA A 143 -15.49 -3.96 4.70
N SER A 144 -15.80 -4.38 5.92
CA SER A 144 -16.75 -5.47 6.21
C SER A 144 -18.22 -5.08 6.00
N GLY A 145 -18.51 -3.88 5.48
CA GLY A 145 -19.87 -3.46 5.14
C GLY A 145 -20.53 -4.40 4.11
N PRO A 146 -21.83 -4.73 4.26
CA PRO A 146 -22.50 -5.76 3.46
C PRO A 146 -22.77 -5.35 2.00
N SER A 147 -22.65 -4.07 1.67
CA SER A 147 -22.87 -3.52 0.33
C SER A 147 -21.82 -2.47 0.01
N LEU A 148 -21.67 -2.15 -1.29
CA LEU A 148 -20.78 -1.07 -1.72
C LEU A 148 -21.22 0.27 -1.10
N GLU A 149 -22.52 0.52 -0.98
CA GLU A 149 -23.04 1.71 -0.30
C GLU A 149 -22.57 1.78 1.15
N ALA A 150 -22.70 0.68 1.90
CA ALA A 150 -22.28 0.64 3.30
C ALA A 150 -20.78 0.89 3.45
N GLN A 151 -19.97 0.31 2.57
CA GLN A 151 -18.52 0.52 2.53
C GLN A 151 -18.17 1.98 2.21
N VAL A 152 -18.82 2.59 1.21
CA VAL A 152 -18.66 4.00 0.85
C VAL A 152 -19.07 4.91 2.03
N ARG A 153 -20.24 4.69 2.64
CA ARG A 153 -20.69 5.45 3.81
C ARG A 153 -19.71 5.35 4.96
N GLY A 154 -19.19 4.15 5.23
CA GLY A 154 -18.17 3.92 6.26
C GLY A 154 -16.87 4.67 5.98
N LEU A 155 -16.38 4.64 4.73
CA LEU A 155 -15.19 5.39 4.32
C LEU A 155 -15.37 6.90 4.44
N LEU A 156 -16.53 7.42 4.06
CA LEU A 156 -16.85 8.84 4.19
C LEU A 156 -16.98 9.28 5.66
N ALA A 157 -17.55 8.44 6.53
CA ALA A 157 -17.60 8.68 7.96
C ALA A 157 -16.19 8.71 8.59
N TYR A 158 -15.34 7.74 8.21
CA TYR A 158 -13.93 7.72 8.62
C TYR A 158 -13.18 8.99 8.19
N HIS A 159 -13.33 9.38 6.92
CA HIS A 159 -12.73 10.58 6.38
C HIS A 159 -13.24 11.86 7.07
N ARG A 160 -14.55 11.97 7.31
CA ARG A 160 -15.14 13.09 8.05
C ARG A 160 -14.51 13.23 9.43
N GLY A 161 -14.40 12.14 10.19
CA GLY A 161 -13.76 12.17 11.51
C GLY A 161 -12.30 12.62 11.46
N LEU A 162 -11.55 12.26 10.42
CA LEU A 162 -10.17 12.75 10.22
C LEU A 162 -10.11 14.25 9.91
N MET A 163 -11.06 14.77 9.12
CA MET A 163 -11.14 16.20 8.79
C MET A 163 -11.57 17.03 9.99
N GLU A 164 -12.59 16.57 10.73
CA GLU A 164 -13.07 17.22 11.96
C GLU A 164 -11.97 17.31 13.02
N ALA A 165 -11.20 16.24 13.22
CA ALA A 165 -10.05 16.24 14.12
C ALA A 165 -8.96 17.24 13.72
N ARG A 166 -8.95 17.70 12.46
CA ARG A 166 -8.04 18.73 11.93
C ARG A 166 -8.69 20.12 11.86
N GLY A 167 -9.94 20.27 12.30
CA GLY A 167 -10.70 21.51 12.16
C GLY A 167 -11.05 21.86 10.71
N GLN A 168 -11.14 20.86 9.83
CA GLN A 168 -11.39 21.02 8.40
C GLN A 168 -12.76 20.47 8.00
N PHE A 169 -13.35 21.05 6.94
CA PHE A 169 -14.58 20.53 6.35
C PHE A 169 -14.31 19.24 5.54
N PRO A 170 -15.23 18.25 5.55
CA PRO A 170 -15.13 17.08 4.70
C PRO A 170 -15.11 17.44 3.22
N TRP A 171 -14.12 16.92 2.51
CA TRP A 171 -13.99 17.08 1.06
C TRP A 171 -15.11 16.39 0.27
N ILE A 172 -15.72 15.32 0.79
CA ILE A 172 -16.76 14.58 0.08
C ILE A 172 -18.02 14.56 0.93
N MET A 173 -19.14 14.89 0.30
CA MET A 173 -20.48 14.80 0.87
C MET A 173 -21.27 13.73 0.14
N PHE A 174 -22.18 13.07 0.85
CA PHE A 174 -23.04 12.02 0.28
C PHE A 174 -24.47 12.22 0.75
N GLU A 175 -25.34 12.60 -0.19
CA GLU A 175 -26.74 12.96 0.05
C GLU A 175 -27.65 12.18 -0.89
N GLY A 176 -28.56 11.39 -0.33
CA GLY A 176 -29.35 10.43 -1.11
C GLY A 176 -28.44 9.46 -1.86
N ASN A 177 -28.40 9.59 -3.20
CA ASN A 177 -27.57 8.81 -4.11
C ASN A 177 -26.40 9.60 -4.71
N ILE A 178 -26.21 10.86 -4.33
CA ILE A 178 -25.26 11.77 -4.97
C ILE A 178 -24.05 12.00 -4.07
N ILE A 179 -22.87 11.79 -4.64
CA ILE A 179 -21.56 12.02 -4.05
C ILE A 179 -21.02 13.32 -4.65
N SER A 180 -20.78 14.33 -3.82
CA SER A 180 -20.28 15.64 -4.26
C SER A 180 -18.92 15.95 -3.62
N LEU A 181 -17.99 16.41 -4.44
CA LEU A 181 -16.64 16.78 -4.05
C LEU A 181 -16.54 18.29 -3.87
N GLN A 182 -16.09 18.72 -2.70
CA GLN A 182 -15.91 20.11 -2.29
C GLN A 182 -14.50 20.65 -2.63
N THR A 183 -13.71 19.84 -3.33
CA THR A 183 -12.34 20.14 -3.75
C THR A 183 -12.19 19.85 -5.25
N PRO A 184 -11.13 20.33 -5.92
CA PRO A 184 -10.86 19.93 -7.30
C PRO A 184 -10.77 18.40 -7.46
N PRO A 185 -11.33 17.84 -8.53
CA PRO A 185 -11.23 16.41 -8.83
C PRO A 185 -9.78 15.94 -8.98
N VAL A 186 -9.54 14.68 -8.59
CA VAL A 186 -8.25 14.01 -8.78
C VAL A 186 -8.25 13.25 -10.10
N ALA A 187 -7.20 13.44 -10.90
CA ALA A 187 -6.99 12.63 -12.09
C ALA A 187 -6.75 11.16 -11.68
N ILE A 188 -7.49 10.24 -12.31
CA ILE A 188 -7.24 8.82 -12.15
C ILE A 188 -6.17 8.42 -13.17
N ASP A 189 -5.13 7.74 -12.69
CA ASP A 189 -4.24 6.97 -13.54
C ASP A 189 -5.01 5.78 -14.12
N LEU A 190 -5.23 5.81 -15.44
CA LEU A 190 -5.96 4.78 -16.17
C LEU A 190 -5.17 3.48 -16.33
N GLU A 191 -3.84 3.53 -16.14
CA GLU A 191 -2.98 2.35 -16.19
C GLU A 191 -2.90 1.63 -14.85
N ARG A 192 -3.27 2.32 -13.75
CA ARG A 192 -3.30 1.74 -12.41
C ARG A 192 -4.23 0.54 -12.36
N LYS A 193 -3.68 -0.61 -12.02
CA LYS A 193 -4.42 -1.83 -11.76
C LYS A 193 -4.88 -1.86 -10.30
N SER A 194 -5.99 -2.55 -10.04
CA SER A 194 -6.48 -2.78 -8.68
C SER A 194 -5.51 -3.58 -7.79
N SER A 195 -4.55 -4.29 -8.39
CA SER A 195 -3.47 -4.98 -7.70
C SER A 195 -2.27 -4.09 -7.32
N ASP A 196 -2.23 -2.85 -7.81
CA ASP A 196 -1.06 -1.99 -7.61
C ASP A 196 -1.04 -1.44 -6.19
N TRP A 197 0.09 -1.64 -5.52
CA TRP A 197 0.26 -1.25 -4.11
C TRP A 197 0.19 0.28 -3.96
N VAL A 198 -0.57 0.78 -2.98
CA VAL A 198 -0.64 2.23 -2.70
C VAL A 198 0.70 2.75 -2.17
N ASN A 199 1.41 1.96 -1.36
CA ASN A 199 2.74 2.33 -0.87
C ASN A 199 3.85 1.96 -1.86
N HIS A 200 3.57 2.13 -3.16
CA HIS A 200 4.52 1.83 -4.22
C HIS A 200 5.76 2.75 -4.24
N TYR A 201 5.74 3.88 -3.53
CA TYR A 201 6.84 4.85 -3.56
C TYR A 201 8.13 4.36 -2.89
N TYR A 202 8.06 3.40 -1.95
CA TYR A 202 9.23 2.97 -1.18
C TYR A 202 10.32 2.32 -2.05
N ILE A 203 9.95 1.44 -2.98
CA ILE A 203 10.94 0.71 -3.79
C ILE A 203 11.63 1.61 -4.83
N PRO A 204 10.95 2.46 -5.61
CA PRO A 204 11.61 3.45 -6.46
C PRO A 204 12.58 4.34 -5.68
N GLN A 205 12.18 4.87 -4.51
CA GLN A 205 13.07 5.66 -3.66
C GLN A 205 14.29 4.85 -3.20
N PHE A 206 14.09 3.58 -2.85
CA PHE A 206 15.19 2.72 -2.47
C PHE A 206 16.13 2.41 -3.64
N ARG A 207 15.59 2.16 -4.84
CA ARG A 207 16.39 2.01 -6.07
C ARG A 207 17.25 3.25 -6.32
N HIS A 208 16.70 4.47 -6.18
CA HIS A 208 17.48 5.70 -6.31
C HIS A 208 18.60 5.81 -5.27
N LEU A 209 18.32 5.51 -4.01
CA LEU A 209 19.33 5.49 -2.95
C LEU A 209 20.46 4.50 -3.27
N LEU A 210 20.11 3.29 -3.70
CA LEU A 210 21.07 2.25 -4.03
C LEU A 210 21.88 2.57 -5.29
N ASN A 211 21.28 3.21 -6.29
CA ASN A 211 22.01 3.67 -7.48
C ASN A 211 23.13 4.64 -7.11
N GLY A 212 22.87 5.61 -6.22
CA GLY A 212 23.90 6.50 -5.71
C GLY A 212 24.98 5.77 -4.90
N LEU A 213 24.57 4.82 -4.04
CA LEU A 213 25.50 4.00 -3.25
C LEU A 213 26.43 3.14 -4.12
N TRP A 214 25.90 2.61 -5.22
CA TRP A 214 26.62 1.76 -6.16
C TRP A 214 27.34 2.55 -7.26
N GLY A 215 27.36 3.89 -7.20
CA GLY A 215 28.06 4.75 -8.16
C GLY A 215 27.47 4.75 -9.57
N GLY A 216 26.16 4.50 -9.72
CA GLY A 216 25.47 4.74 -10.99
C GLY A 216 25.31 6.25 -11.25
N GLU A 217 25.46 6.67 -12.50
CA GLU A 217 25.08 8.03 -12.92
C GLU A 217 23.56 8.19 -12.81
N VAL A 218 23.11 9.35 -12.32
CA VAL A 218 21.68 9.70 -12.10
C VAL A 218 21.04 10.12 -13.40
#